data_AF-A0A9Q4XLZ8-F1
#
_entry.id   AF-A0A9Q4XLZ8-F1
#
_cell.length_a   1.000
_cell.length_b   1.000
_cell.length_c   1.000
_cell.angle_alpha   90.00
_cell.angle_beta   90.00
_cell.angle_gamma   90.00
#
_symmetry.space_group_name_H-M   'P 1'
#
loop_
_entity.id
_entity.type
_entity.pdbx_description
1 polymer ?
#
loop_
_entity_poly.entity_id
_entity_poly.type
_entity_poly.pdbx_seq_one_letter_code
_entity_poly.pdbx_strand_id
1 'polypeptide(L)'
;MERFEWITRAFAQSSNVQKSLFPDFVNVADELAVEWEIALEETNNEMLSDEQKLSVKAFDDYLLSISGLENIQYWNDDALCYRSEWNKMRALAKIILDSMGWVNEAPPECNAIYISNK
;
A
#
# COMPACT_ATOMS: atom_id res chain seq x y z
N MET A 1 -10.56 7.42 -7.42
CA MET A 1 -9.21 8.01 -7.25
C MET A 1 -8.89 8.31 -5.79
N GLU A 2 -9.82 8.82 -4.96
CA GLU A 2 -9.52 9.14 -3.54
C GLU A 2 -8.93 7.95 -2.76
N ARG A 3 -9.51 6.75 -2.88
CA ARG A 3 -8.97 5.53 -2.24
C ARG A 3 -7.58 5.16 -2.75
N PHE A 4 -7.36 5.32 -4.06
CA PHE A 4 -6.08 5.02 -4.69
C PHE A 4 -4.96 5.97 -4.25
N GLU A 5 -5.25 7.27 -4.16
CA GLU A 5 -4.34 8.23 -3.55
C GLU A 5 -4.08 7.88 -2.07
N TRP A 6 -5.14 7.56 -1.31
CA TRP A 6 -5.03 7.22 0.11
C TRP A 6 -4.06 6.04 0.34
N ILE A 7 -4.26 4.93 -0.37
CA ILE A 7 -3.42 3.74 -0.16
C ILE A 7 -2.00 3.93 -0.69
N THR A 8 -1.83 4.66 -1.80
CA THR A 8 -0.49 5.01 -2.30
C THR A 8 0.26 5.86 -1.27
N ARG A 9 -0.41 6.84 -0.67
CA ARG A 9 0.16 7.65 0.42
C ARG A 9 0.51 6.79 1.62
N ALA A 10 -0.36 5.87 2.04
CA ALA A 10 -0.08 4.93 3.13
C ALA A 10 1.15 4.07 2.86
N PHE A 11 1.28 3.48 1.66
CA PHE A 11 2.46 2.69 1.30
C PHE A 11 3.76 3.50 1.30
N ALA A 12 3.72 4.78 0.97
CA ALA A 12 4.90 5.63 0.97
C ALA A 12 5.45 5.94 2.39
N GLN A 13 4.65 5.74 3.44
CA GLN A 13 5.02 6.11 4.80
C GLN A 13 5.94 5.09 5.50
N SER A 14 6.49 5.50 6.65
CA SER A 14 7.24 4.60 7.54
C SER A 14 6.33 3.51 8.13
N SER A 15 6.93 2.42 8.61
CA SER A 15 6.20 1.34 9.26
C SER A 15 5.34 1.81 10.43
N ASN A 16 5.85 2.74 11.25
CA ASN A 16 5.11 3.26 12.40
C ASN A 16 3.82 3.97 11.97
N VAL A 17 3.89 4.77 10.91
CA VAL A 17 2.72 5.47 10.38
C VAL A 17 1.77 4.48 9.73
N GLN A 18 2.28 3.55 8.92
CA GLN A 18 1.47 2.48 8.32
C GLN A 18 0.68 1.72 9.38
N LYS A 19 1.33 1.33 10.49
CA LYS A 19 0.66 0.66 11.59
C LYS A 19 -0.40 1.52 12.27
N SER A 20 -0.15 2.82 12.46
CA SER A 20 -1.14 3.71 13.09
C SER A 20 -2.40 3.95 12.27
N LEU A 21 -2.40 3.60 10.97
CA LEU A 21 -3.58 3.75 10.12
C LEU A 21 -4.62 2.64 10.32
N PHE A 22 -4.25 1.58 11.04
CA PHE A 22 -5.08 0.39 11.23
C PHE A 22 -5.17 0.01 12.72
N PRO A 23 -6.20 -0.73 13.14
CA PRO A 23 -6.30 -1.20 14.52
C PRO A 23 -5.19 -2.18 14.89
N ASP A 24 -4.70 -2.14 16.12
CA ASP A 24 -3.56 -2.95 16.60
C ASP A 24 -3.74 -4.48 16.53
N PHE A 25 -4.96 -4.98 16.26
CA PHE A 25 -5.27 -6.41 16.21
C PHE A 25 -5.26 -7.01 14.80
N VAL A 26 -5.05 -6.20 13.76
CA VAL A 26 -4.99 -6.68 12.37
C VAL A 26 -3.55 -6.92 11.93
N ASN A 27 -3.36 -7.75 10.89
CA ASN A 27 -2.08 -7.84 10.20
C ASN A 27 -1.97 -6.67 9.22
N VAL A 28 -1.22 -5.63 9.58
CA VAL A 28 -1.17 -4.39 8.79
C VAL A 28 -0.58 -4.63 7.41
N ALA A 29 0.35 -5.57 7.29
CA ALA A 29 0.93 -5.98 6.01
C ALA A 29 -0.15 -6.49 5.04
N ASP A 30 -1.06 -7.36 5.53
CA ASP A 30 -2.14 -7.92 4.73
C ASP A 30 -3.19 -6.86 4.39
N GLU A 31 -3.59 -6.04 5.37
CA GLU A 31 -4.59 -4.98 5.15
C GLU A 31 -4.13 -3.98 4.08
N LEU A 32 -2.85 -3.60 4.08
CA LEU A 32 -2.29 -2.73 3.04
C LEU A 32 -2.40 -3.35 1.64
N ALA A 33 -2.12 -4.65 1.49
CA ALA A 33 -2.29 -5.32 0.20
C ALA A 33 -3.75 -5.42 -0.23
N VAL A 34 -4.66 -5.74 0.69
CA VAL A 34 -6.10 -5.79 0.41
C VAL A 34 -6.61 -4.42 -0.04
N GLU A 35 -6.26 -3.36 0.67
CA GLU A 35 -6.65 -2.00 0.30
C GLU A 35 -6.07 -1.56 -1.05
N TRP A 36 -4.87 -2.03 -1.40
CA TRP A 36 -4.26 -1.77 -2.70
C TRP A 36 -5.06 -2.40 -3.83
N GLU A 37 -5.34 -3.69 -3.74
CA GLU A 37 -6.09 -4.43 -4.75
C GLU A 37 -7.47 -3.80 -4.99
N ILE A 38 -8.20 -3.49 -3.91
CA ILE A 38 -9.52 -2.85 -4.04
C ILE A 38 -9.39 -1.48 -4.70
N ALA A 39 -8.41 -0.67 -4.30
CA ALA A 39 -8.21 0.65 -4.89
C ALA A 39 -7.81 0.58 -6.37
N LEU A 40 -7.06 -0.44 -6.77
CA LEU A 40 -6.65 -0.67 -8.15
C LEU A 40 -7.85 -1.10 -9.01
N GLU A 41 -8.71 -2.00 -8.51
CA GLU A 41 -9.96 -2.40 -9.17
C GLU A 41 -10.93 -1.22 -9.37
N GLU A 42 -11.00 -0.31 -8.40
CA GLU A 42 -11.85 0.89 -8.46
C GLU A 42 -11.25 2.01 -9.35
N THR A 43 -9.97 1.91 -9.72
CA THR A 43 -9.29 2.95 -10.50
C THR A 43 -9.51 2.78 -11.99
N ASN A 44 -10.01 3.83 -12.65
CA ASN A 44 -10.12 3.84 -14.10
C ASN A 44 -8.73 4.05 -14.75
N ASN A 45 -8.07 2.94 -15.08
CA ASN A 45 -6.76 2.93 -15.73
C ASN A 45 -6.71 3.72 -17.05
N GLU A 46 -7.84 3.92 -17.75
CA GLU A 46 -7.85 4.70 -19.00
C GLU A 46 -7.53 6.19 -18.77
N MET A 47 -7.75 6.70 -17.55
CA MET A 47 -7.49 8.10 -17.21
C MET A 47 -6.02 8.38 -16.87
N LEU A 48 -5.20 7.34 -16.72
CA LEU A 48 -3.78 7.47 -16.41
C LEU A 48 -2.93 7.66 -17.67
N SER A 49 -1.93 8.53 -17.59
CA SER A 49 -0.88 8.62 -18.60
C SER A 49 -0.04 7.33 -18.62
N ASP A 50 0.72 7.12 -19.70
CA ASP A 50 1.58 5.94 -19.81
C ASP A 50 2.66 5.89 -18.71
N GLU A 51 3.20 7.04 -18.31
CA GLU A 51 4.14 7.14 -17.20
C GLU A 51 3.51 6.72 -15.86
N GLN A 52 2.30 7.21 -15.58
CA GLN A 52 1.55 6.82 -14.38
C GLN A 52 1.24 5.32 -14.39
N LYS A 53 0.75 4.77 -15.50
CA LYS A 53 0.49 3.33 -15.65
C LYS A 53 1.74 2.50 -15.39
N LEU A 54 2.89 2.92 -15.93
CA LEU A 54 4.15 2.23 -15.70
C LEU A 54 4.57 2.26 -14.23
N SER A 55 4.41 3.40 -13.54
CA SER A 55 4.74 3.51 -12.11
C SER A 55 3.84 2.62 -11.24
N VAL A 56 2.53 2.61 -11.52
CA VAL A 56 1.56 1.75 -10.83
C VAL A 56 1.86 0.28 -11.08
N LYS A 57 2.08 -0.10 -12.34
CA LYS A 57 2.42 -1.48 -12.71
C LYS A 57 3.72 -1.95 -12.04
N ALA A 58 4.74 -1.09 -11.94
CA ALA A 58 6.00 -1.45 -11.30
C ALA A 58 5.85 -1.73 -9.80
N PHE A 59 4.98 -0.99 -9.12
CA PHE A 59 4.61 -1.27 -7.73
C PHE A 59 3.84 -2.59 -7.64
N ASP A 60 2.81 -2.75 -8.45
CA ASP A 60 1.91 -3.90 -8.45
C ASP A 60 2.63 -5.22 -8.76
N ASP A 61 3.43 -5.24 -9.83
CA ASP A 61 4.29 -6.38 -10.17
C ASP A 61 5.23 -6.75 -9.03
N TYR A 62 5.76 -5.75 -8.30
CA TYR A 62 6.66 -6.01 -7.19
C TYR A 62 5.93 -6.57 -5.97
N LEU A 63 4.77 -6.01 -5.62
CA LEU A 63 3.91 -6.53 -4.57
C LEU A 63 3.56 -7.99 -4.86
N LEU A 64 3.12 -8.30 -6.09
CA LEU A 64 2.82 -9.66 -6.54
C LEU A 64 4.05 -10.58 -6.47
N SER A 65 5.25 -10.09 -6.81
CA SER A 65 6.48 -10.90 -6.79
C SER A 65 6.89 -11.39 -5.40
N ILE A 66 6.42 -10.72 -4.34
CA ILE A 66 6.65 -11.10 -2.95
C ILE A 66 5.40 -11.65 -2.28
N SER A 67 4.30 -11.86 -3.01
CA SER A 67 3.08 -12.51 -2.54
C SER A 67 3.19 -14.05 -2.59
N GLY A 68 2.20 -14.75 -2.07
CA GLY A 68 2.12 -16.22 -2.12
C GLY A 68 2.63 -16.91 -0.85
N LEU A 69 2.29 -18.20 -0.72
CA LEU A 69 2.60 -19.01 0.47
C LEU A 69 4.11 -19.18 0.70
N GLU A 70 4.89 -19.20 -0.38
CA GLU A 70 6.35 -19.25 -0.39
C GLU A 70 7.01 -17.99 0.18
N ASN A 71 6.25 -16.90 0.28
CA ASN A 71 6.72 -15.58 0.69
C ASN A 71 6.04 -15.08 1.98
N ILE A 72 5.32 -15.94 2.71
CA ILE A 72 4.57 -15.59 3.93
C ILE A 72 5.42 -14.87 4.99
N GLN A 73 6.73 -15.09 5.00
CA GLN A 73 7.67 -14.39 5.87
C GLN A 73 7.71 -12.86 5.68
N TYR A 74 7.21 -12.33 4.55
CA TYR A 74 7.14 -10.90 4.28
C TYR A 74 5.80 -10.26 4.69
N TRP A 75 4.78 -11.07 4.99
CA TRP A 75 3.39 -10.65 5.21
C TRP A 75 3.02 -10.69 6.70
N ASN A 76 3.77 -9.95 7.49
CA ASN A 76 3.52 -9.77 8.92
C ASN A 76 4.10 -8.42 9.39
N ASP A 77 3.66 -7.96 10.55
CA ASP A 77 4.08 -6.68 11.14
C ASP A 77 5.60 -6.55 11.37
N ASP A 78 6.30 -7.64 11.72
CA ASP A 78 7.76 -7.60 11.90
C ASP A 78 8.45 -7.37 10.56
N ALA A 79 8.00 -8.06 9.51
CA ALA A 79 8.51 -7.88 8.17
C ALA A 79 8.24 -6.46 7.66
N LEU A 80 7.04 -5.95 7.89
CA LEU A 80 6.67 -4.57 7.56
C LEU A 80 7.65 -3.55 8.18
N CYS A 81 8.13 -3.80 9.40
CA CYS A 81 9.06 -2.91 10.08
C CYS A 81 10.51 -3.02 9.57
N TYR A 82 10.99 -4.24 9.29
CA TYR A 82 12.43 -4.48 9.20
C TYR A 82 12.92 -5.04 7.86
N ARG A 83 12.02 -5.50 6.99
CA ARG A 83 12.41 -6.14 5.72
C ARG A 83 12.63 -5.11 4.62
N SER A 84 13.66 -5.36 3.80
CA SER A 84 14.02 -4.54 2.65
C SER A 84 12.91 -4.46 1.61
N GLU A 85 12.09 -5.50 1.53
CA GLU A 85 10.97 -5.64 0.61
C GLU A 85 9.95 -4.52 0.83
N TRP A 86 9.61 -4.25 2.09
CA TRP A 86 8.73 -3.14 2.46
C TRP A 86 9.36 -1.77 2.20
N ASN A 87 10.69 -1.63 2.33
CA ASN A 87 11.38 -0.40 1.94
C ASN A 87 11.31 -0.15 0.44
N LYS A 88 11.37 -1.22 -0.37
CA LYS A 88 11.21 -1.11 -1.83
C LYS A 88 9.77 -0.75 -2.21
N MET A 89 8.76 -1.33 -1.57
CA MET A 89 7.36 -0.91 -1.77
C MET A 89 7.16 0.56 -1.42
N ARG A 90 7.71 1.04 -0.29
CA ARG A 90 7.68 2.47 0.08
C ARG A 90 8.32 3.38 -0.97
N ALA A 91 9.42 2.95 -1.57
CA ALA A 91 10.11 3.71 -2.61
C ALA A 91 9.28 3.75 -3.91
N LEU A 92 8.70 2.62 -4.32
CA LEU A 92 7.85 2.53 -5.51
C LEU A 92 6.56 3.35 -5.34
N ALA A 93 5.96 3.35 -4.15
CA ALA A 93 4.79 4.19 -3.86
C ALA A 93 5.10 5.68 -3.98
N LYS A 94 6.28 6.13 -3.51
CA LYS A 94 6.72 7.53 -3.68
C LYS A 94 6.85 7.93 -5.15
N ILE A 95 7.33 7.02 -5.99
CA ILE A 95 7.41 7.27 -7.45
C ILE A 95 6.01 7.45 -8.04
N ILE A 96 5.00 6.70 -7.57
CA ILE A 96 3.61 6.91 -7.98
C ILE A 96 3.11 8.29 -7.50
N LEU A 97 3.37 8.65 -6.24
CA LEU A 97 2.99 9.98 -5.73
C LEU A 97 3.60 11.10 -6.58
N ASP A 98 4.89 11.00 -6.91
CA ASP A 98 5.60 11.97 -7.74
C ASP A 98 4.99 12.04 -9.16
N SER A 99 4.68 10.89 -9.78
CA SER A 99 4.09 10.84 -11.14
C SER A 99 2.65 11.35 -11.20
N MET A 100 1.91 11.25 -10.09
CA MET A 100 0.55 11.76 -9.94
C MET A 100 0.51 13.23 -9.49
N GLY A 101 1.63 13.78 -9.00
CA GLY A 101 1.69 15.10 -8.38
C GLY A 101 0.99 15.16 -7.02
N TRP A 102 0.92 14.02 -6.31
CA TRP A 102 0.30 13.91 -4.99
C TRP A 102 1.29 14.16 -3.86
N VAL A 103 0.78 14.61 -2.71
CA VAL A 103 1.62 14.88 -1.53
C VAL A 103 2.09 13.58 -0.89
N ASN A 104 3.36 13.56 -0.48
CA ASN A 104 3.92 12.48 0.32
C ASN A 104 3.76 12.75 1.83
N GLU A 105 2.51 12.78 2.26
CA GLU A 105 2.12 12.93 3.66
C GLU A 105 1.23 11.75 4.08
N ALA A 106 1.26 11.39 5.36
CA ALA A 106 0.37 10.39 5.92
C ALA A 106 -1.08 10.71 5.54
N PRO A 107 -1.85 9.75 5.01
CA PRO A 107 -3.25 9.97 4.73
C PRO A 107 -4.04 10.09 6.05
N PRO A 108 -5.26 10.67 6.04
CA PRO A 108 -6.12 10.66 7.22
C PRO A 108 -6.48 9.23 7.63
N GLU A 109 -6.91 9.04 8.88
CA GLU A 109 -7.41 7.73 9.34
C GLU A 109 -8.53 7.21 8.42
N CYS A 110 -8.52 5.89 8.17
CA CYS A 110 -9.55 5.27 7.35
C CYS A 110 -10.88 5.22 8.13
N ASN A 111 -11.99 5.54 7.46
CA ASN A 111 -13.34 5.47 8.05
C ASN A 111 -13.91 4.03 8.15
N ALA A 112 -13.09 3.00 7.90
CA ALA A 112 -13.52 1.61 7.96
C ALA A 112 -13.81 1.18 9.40
N ILE A 113 -14.86 0.37 9.57
CA ILE A 113 -15.22 -0.21 10.87
C ILE A 113 -14.66 -1.63 10.95
N TYR A 114 -13.65 -1.82 11.80
CA TYR A 114 -13.08 -3.12 12.09
C TYR A 114 -13.78 -3.77 13.30
N ILE A 115 -14.29 -4.99 13.12
CA ILE A 115 -14.98 -5.75 14.18
C ILE A 115 -14.04 -6.83 14.71
N SER A 116 -13.65 -6.74 15.98
CA SER A 116 -12.89 -7.80 16.65
C SER A 116 -13.84 -8.89 17.18
N ASN A 117 -13.72 -10.12 16.69
CA ASN A 117 -14.36 -11.27 17.33
C ASN A 117 -13.45 -11.76 18.47
N LYS A 118 -13.81 -11.41 19.71
CA LYS A 118 -13.20 -12.00 20.91
C LYS A 118 -13.60 -13.45 21.08
#